data_AF-K7WR71-F1
#
_entry.id   AF-K7WR71-F1
#
_cell.length_a   1.000
_cell.length_b   1.000
_cell.length_c   1.000
_cell.angle_alpha   90.00
_cell.angle_beta   90.00
_cell.angle_gamma   90.00
#
_symmetry.space_group_name_H-M   'P 1'
#
loop_
_entity.id
_entity.type
_entity.pdbx_description
1 polymer ?
#
loop_
_entity_poly.entity_id
_entity_poly.type
_entity_poly.pdbx_seq_one_letter_code
_entity_poly.pdbx_strand_id
1 'polypeptide(L)'
;AENFDLSDSMVGAEQRRNELLELSDICQRVPAEPARGFKDAMQAKWFTYLVCHSIERYSSGYAHLEDRLMWPYYKASVIDKSAQPITREEAIELVECERLKVCERGVAKGRAHREGQPGANDLHIITIGGLDENGNDATNDLTNVILEASLNIRTPEPSLGFRYSPKINEKTRRLVFENIAQGFGFPSIKHEEKNTRQMIEHYKVPPDEAAHWALVLCMAPGVGKRRGLQKTKTEGGGLIWIDKCCELAFHDGFDYSFANMQTGPKTGDATKFKSFEELFEAFEKQVEFAVALHYRNRDVTRRAERQYCEAPFVASLDDACVEQGVGAFSEKTYPNPWSNTPGEQAAADSLAAVKKLVFEEKKYTMEEVVKALRANFEGYEEMRQDMLAAPKWGND
;
A
#
# COMPACT_ATOMS: atom_id res chain seq x y z
N ALA A 1 -22.20 30.15 -6.28
CA ALA A 1 -22.08 30.60 -7.67
C ALA A 1 -22.36 32.10 -7.81
N GLU A 2 -23.46 32.61 -7.25
CA GLU A 2 -23.89 34.01 -7.42
C GLU A 2 -23.03 35.06 -6.70
N ASN A 3 -22.20 34.63 -5.75
CA ASN A 3 -21.33 35.50 -4.95
C ASN A 3 -19.86 35.46 -5.35
N PHE A 4 -19.50 34.76 -6.44
CA PHE A 4 -18.12 34.66 -6.90
C PHE A 4 -17.91 35.54 -8.14
N ASP A 5 -16.78 36.25 -8.18
CA ASP A 5 -16.30 36.84 -9.42
C ASP A 5 -15.75 35.73 -10.31
N LEU A 6 -16.34 35.60 -11.51
CA LEU A 6 -16.02 34.55 -12.47
C LEU A 6 -15.48 35.12 -13.78
N SER A 7 -15.12 36.40 -13.83
CA SER A 7 -14.62 37.08 -15.03
C SER A 7 -13.40 36.40 -15.65
N ASP A 8 -12.55 35.80 -14.81
CA ASP A 8 -11.27 35.22 -15.21
C ASP A 8 -11.39 33.74 -15.59
N SER A 9 -12.61 33.21 -15.68
CA SER A 9 -12.83 31.80 -16.04
C SER A 9 -12.48 31.53 -17.50
N MET A 10 -11.59 30.56 -17.73
CA MET A 10 -11.17 30.12 -19.06
C MET A 10 -12.31 29.50 -19.90
N VAL A 11 -13.36 28.98 -19.25
CA VAL A 11 -14.56 28.44 -19.91
C VAL A 11 -15.68 29.48 -20.04
N GLY A 12 -15.45 30.70 -19.56
CA GLY A 12 -16.43 31.78 -19.50
C GLY A 12 -17.28 31.76 -18.22
N ALA A 13 -17.64 32.97 -17.76
CA ALA A 13 -18.33 33.18 -16.48
C ALA A 13 -19.68 32.45 -16.37
N GLU A 14 -20.47 32.41 -17.45
CA GLU A 14 -21.79 31.75 -17.45
C GLU A 14 -21.67 30.23 -17.36
N GLN A 15 -20.80 29.62 -18.17
CA GLN A 15 -20.55 28.18 -18.11
C GLN A 15 -20.04 27.79 -16.73
N ARG A 16 -19.07 28.55 -16.19
CA ARG A 16 -18.55 28.29 -14.85
C ARG A 16 -19.61 28.47 -13.76
N ARG A 17 -20.52 29.44 -13.90
CA ARG A 17 -21.63 29.61 -12.97
C ARG A 17 -22.53 28.37 -12.96
N ASN A 18 -22.85 27.82 -14.13
CA ASN A 18 -23.69 26.62 -14.25
C ASN A 18 -23.01 25.38 -13.65
N GLU A 19 -21.71 25.19 -13.89
CA GLU A 19 -20.91 24.13 -13.25
C GLU A 19 -20.97 24.24 -11.72
N LEU A 20 -20.82 25.45 -11.16
CA LEU A 20 -20.86 25.67 -9.71
C LEU A 20 -22.25 25.41 -9.11
N LEU A 21 -23.33 25.68 -9.87
CA LEU A 21 -24.68 25.36 -9.44
C LEU A 21 -24.94 23.84 -9.48
N GLU A 22 -24.45 23.14 -10.51
CA GLU A 22 -24.49 21.68 -10.56
C GLU A 22 -23.74 21.06 -9.38
N LEU A 23 -22.51 21.51 -9.10
CA LEU A 23 -21.73 21.06 -7.95
C LEU A 23 -22.45 21.32 -6.62
N SER A 24 -23.15 22.45 -6.50
CA SER A 24 -23.96 22.75 -5.32
C SER A 24 -25.12 21.76 -5.14
N ASP A 25 -25.81 21.39 -6.22
CA ASP A 25 -26.86 20.36 -6.18
C ASP A 25 -26.31 18.98 -5.79
N ILE A 26 -25.16 18.59 -6.37
CA ILE A 26 -24.48 17.35 -6.03
C ILE A 26 -24.16 17.32 -4.53
N CYS A 27 -23.48 18.34 -4.01
CA CYS A 27 -23.10 18.42 -2.59
C CYS A 27 -24.30 18.50 -1.63
N GLN A 28 -25.45 19.01 -2.08
CA GLN A 28 -26.67 19.03 -1.27
C GLN A 28 -27.27 17.63 -1.10
N ARG A 29 -27.08 16.74 -2.08
CA ARG A 29 -27.67 15.39 -2.10
C ARG A 29 -26.70 14.33 -1.59
N VAL A 30 -25.46 14.30 -2.07
CA VAL A 30 -24.49 13.26 -1.68
C VAL A 30 -23.51 13.78 -0.63
N PRO A 31 -23.17 12.95 0.39
CA PRO A 31 -23.49 11.54 0.54
C PRO A 31 -24.74 11.24 1.40
N ALA A 32 -25.66 12.19 1.57
CA ALA A 32 -26.90 11.95 2.34
C ALA A 32 -27.85 10.98 1.63
N GLU A 33 -27.93 11.07 0.30
CA GLU A 33 -28.70 10.18 -0.58
C GLU A 33 -27.77 9.24 -1.37
N PRO A 34 -28.29 8.12 -1.90
CA PRO A 34 -27.56 7.29 -2.87
C PRO A 34 -27.15 8.08 -4.12
N ALA A 35 -25.92 7.86 -4.59
CA ALA A 35 -25.45 8.46 -5.84
C ALA A 35 -26.26 7.96 -7.04
N ARG A 36 -26.66 8.88 -7.94
CA ARG A 36 -27.49 8.54 -9.10
C ARG A 36 -26.67 8.21 -10.34
N GLY A 37 -25.55 8.89 -10.50
CA GLY A 37 -24.65 8.77 -11.65
C GLY A 37 -23.20 9.04 -11.26
N PHE A 38 -22.33 9.12 -12.27
CA PHE A 38 -20.88 9.15 -12.08
C PHE A 38 -20.39 10.40 -11.36
N LYS A 39 -20.96 11.58 -11.67
CA LYS A 39 -20.64 12.84 -10.97
C LYS A 39 -20.99 12.78 -9.48
N ASP A 40 -22.18 12.26 -9.14
CA ASP A 40 -22.58 12.04 -7.75
C ASP A 40 -21.61 11.09 -7.03
N ALA A 41 -21.29 9.96 -7.66
CA ALA A 41 -20.44 8.95 -7.05
C ALA A 41 -19.00 9.44 -6.80
N MET A 42 -18.42 10.19 -7.74
CA MET A 42 -17.08 10.75 -7.61
C MET A 42 -17.00 11.73 -6.42
N GLN A 43 -18.00 12.61 -6.28
CA GLN A 43 -18.06 13.55 -5.16
C GLN A 43 -18.31 12.83 -3.83
N ALA A 44 -19.20 11.84 -3.79
CA ALA A 44 -19.47 11.03 -2.60
C ALA A 44 -18.20 10.28 -2.14
N LYS A 45 -17.49 9.66 -3.09
CA LYS A 45 -16.20 8.99 -2.84
C LYS A 45 -15.16 9.97 -2.30
N TRP A 46 -15.06 11.17 -2.88
CA TRP A 46 -14.12 12.19 -2.41
C TRP A 46 -14.43 12.65 -0.97
N PHE A 47 -15.69 12.92 -0.64
CA PHE A 47 -16.08 13.26 0.73
C PHE A 47 -15.79 12.12 1.72
N THR A 48 -16.13 10.89 1.35
CA THR A 48 -15.87 9.70 2.18
C THR A 48 -14.38 9.53 2.44
N TYR A 49 -13.56 9.69 1.40
CA TYR A 49 -12.11 9.66 1.51
C TYR A 49 -11.56 10.73 2.46
N LEU A 50 -12.01 11.98 2.33
CA LEU A 50 -11.57 13.06 3.23
C LEU A 50 -11.90 12.76 4.69
N VAL A 51 -13.10 12.27 4.98
CA VAL A 51 -13.50 11.95 6.35
C VAL A 51 -12.68 10.78 6.89
N CYS A 52 -12.62 9.66 6.18
CA CYS A 52 -11.94 8.43 6.63
C CYS A 52 -10.42 8.58 6.74
N HIS A 53 -9.79 9.40 5.89
CA HIS A 53 -8.33 9.47 5.80
C HIS A 53 -7.71 10.74 6.39
N SER A 54 -8.50 11.81 6.61
CA SER A 54 -7.95 13.10 7.04
C SER A 54 -8.67 13.71 8.24
N ILE A 55 -10.01 13.64 8.31
CA ILE A 55 -10.80 14.42 9.28
C ILE A 55 -11.09 13.61 10.55
N GLU A 56 -11.71 12.43 10.42
CA GLU A 56 -12.02 11.60 11.58
C GLU A 56 -10.74 11.05 12.20
N ARG A 57 -9.86 10.55 11.34
CA ARG A 57 -8.54 10.05 11.73
C ARG A 57 -7.59 10.13 10.56
N TYR A 58 -6.33 10.46 10.84
CA TYR A 58 -5.29 10.32 9.83
C TYR A 58 -5.14 8.84 9.42
N SER A 59 -5.28 8.59 8.12
CA SER A 59 -4.87 7.34 7.49
C SER A 59 -4.20 7.62 6.14
N SER A 60 -3.02 7.03 5.95
CA SER A 60 -2.40 6.90 4.62
C SER A 60 -3.24 5.95 3.75
N GLY A 61 -2.97 5.91 2.45
CA GLY A 61 -3.66 5.04 1.50
C GLY A 61 -4.75 5.75 0.71
N TYR A 62 -5.17 5.08 -0.36
CA TYR A 62 -6.39 5.40 -1.10
C TYR A 62 -7.11 4.11 -1.55
N ALA A 63 -7.13 3.12 -0.65
CA ALA A 63 -7.45 1.74 -0.95
C ALA A 63 -8.92 1.52 -1.32
N HIS A 64 -9.16 1.15 -2.58
CA HIS A 64 -10.43 0.60 -3.06
C HIS A 64 -10.23 -0.03 -4.45
N LEU A 65 -11.20 -0.84 -4.87
CA LEU A 65 -11.25 -1.43 -6.21
C LEU A 65 -12.08 -0.51 -7.11
N GLU A 66 -11.43 0.51 -7.66
CA GLU A 66 -12.10 1.69 -8.23
C GLU A 66 -13.00 1.36 -9.41
N ASP A 67 -12.48 0.60 -10.38
CA ASP A 67 -13.19 0.27 -11.59
C ASP A 67 -14.44 -0.59 -11.35
N ARG A 68 -14.47 -1.39 -10.27
CA ARG A 68 -15.68 -2.13 -9.87
C ARG A 68 -16.63 -1.29 -9.02
N LEU A 69 -16.09 -0.55 -8.05
CA LEU A 69 -16.88 0.30 -7.16
C LEU A 69 -17.69 1.32 -7.97
N MET A 70 -17.05 1.90 -8.98
CA MET A 70 -17.58 3.03 -9.72
C MET A 70 -18.32 2.63 -11.01
N TRP A 71 -18.21 1.36 -11.44
CA TRP A 71 -18.81 0.85 -12.68
C TRP A 71 -20.32 1.09 -12.80
N PRO A 72 -21.16 0.84 -11.78
CA PRO A 72 -22.61 1.04 -11.91
C PRO A 72 -22.96 2.49 -12.28
N TYR A 73 -22.25 3.46 -11.69
CA TYR A 73 -22.47 4.88 -11.90
C TYR A 73 -21.92 5.37 -13.24
N TYR A 74 -20.73 4.86 -13.63
CA TYR A 74 -20.17 5.10 -14.96
C TYR A 74 -21.11 4.57 -16.05
N LYS A 75 -21.62 3.34 -15.90
CA LYS A 75 -22.54 2.74 -16.86
C LYS A 75 -23.83 3.57 -16.97
N ALA A 76 -24.41 4.00 -15.85
CA ALA A 76 -25.62 4.84 -15.86
C ALA A 76 -25.40 6.19 -16.58
N SER A 77 -24.26 6.84 -16.37
CA SER A 77 -23.98 8.17 -16.91
C SER A 77 -23.40 8.18 -18.32
N VAL A 78 -22.55 7.22 -18.66
CA VAL A 78 -21.80 7.22 -19.93
C VAL A 78 -22.42 6.30 -20.97
N ILE A 79 -22.86 5.10 -20.57
CA ILE A 79 -23.33 4.06 -21.48
C ILE A 79 -24.86 4.15 -21.66
N ASP A 80 -25.60 4.04 -20.56
CA ASP A 80 -27.07 3.98 -20.59
C ASP A 80 -27.69 5.37 -20.71
N LYS A 81 -26.94 6.42 -20.34
CA LYS A 81 -27.41 7.82 -20.26
C LYS A 81 -28.67 7.99 -19.40
N SER A 82 -28.87 7.12 -18.41
CA SER A 82 -30.07 7.06 -17.58
C SER A 82 -30.04 8.04 -16.40
N ALA A 83 -28.85 8.47 -15.96
CA ALA A 83 -28.68 9.44 -14.88
C ALA A 83 -27.37 10.23 -15.04
N GLN A 84 -27.40 11.56 -14.86
CA GLN A 84 -26.26 12.46 -15.05
C GLN A 84 -25.51 12.16 -16.37
N PRO A 85 -26.16 12.28 -17.53
CA PRO A 85 -25.56 11.89 -18.80
C PRO A 85 -24.30 12.71 -19.07
N ILE A 86 -23.17 12.02 -19.27
CA ILE A 86 -21.87 12.61 -19.64
C ILE A 86 -21.20 11.77 -20.72
N THR A 87 -20.39 12.37 -21.58
CA THR A 87 -19.56 11.65 -22.56
C THR A 87 -18.46 10.84 -21.88
N ARG A 88 -17.80 9.97 -22.66
CA ARG A 88 -16.65 9.22 -22.17
C ARG A 88 -15.46 10.16 -21.90
N GLU A 89 -15.33 11.19 -22.72
CA GLU A 89 -14.30 12.23 -22.58
C GLU A 89 -14.52 13.04 -21.30
N GLU A 90 -15.76 13.42 -20.97
CA GLU A 90 -16.09 14.07 -19.70
C GLU A 90 -15.83 13.16 -18.49
N ALA A 91 -16.01 11.84 -18.65
CA ALA A 91 -15.66 10.88 -17.60
C ALA A 91 -14.14 10.76 -17.40
N ILE A 92 -13.35 10.80 -18.47
CA ILE A 92 -11.87 10.87 -18.41
C ILE A 92 -11.45 12.15 -17.67
N GLU A 93 -11.97 13.31 -18.06
CA GLU A 93 -11.68 14.59 -17.40
C GLU A 93 -12.02 14.54 -15.90
N LEU A 94 -13.13 13.91 -15.53
CA LEU A 94 -13.51 13.80 -14.11
C LEU A 94 -12.54 12.91 -13.31
N VAL A 95 -12.00 11.85 -13.92
CA VAL A 95 -10.94 11.04 -13.31
C VAL A 95 -9.63 11.83 -13.25
N GLU A 96 -9.27 12.62 -14.27
CA GLU A 96 -8.10 13.51 -14.23
C GLU A 96 -8.22 14.54 -13.10
N CYS A 97 -9.39 15.15 -12.93
CA CYS A 97 -9.70 16.04 -11.82
C CYS A 97 -9.47 15.37 -10.47
N GLU A 98 -9.92 14.12 -10.31
CA GLU A 98 -9.68 13.37 -9.10
C GLU A 98 -8.18 13.16 -8.82
N ARG A 99 -7.41 12.78 -9.84
CA ARG A 99 -5.96 12.62 -9.72
C ARG A 99 -5.29 13.91 -9.24
N LEU A 100 -5.71 15.06 -9.79
CA LEU A 100 -5.26 16.37 -9.34
C LEU A 100 -5.67 16.65 -7.89
N LYS A 101 -6.91 16.36 -7.50
CA LYS A 101 -7.39 16.53 -6.11
C LYS A 101 -6.58 15.69 -5.12
N VAL A 102 -6.22 14.46 -5.49
CA VAL A 102 -5.32 13.62 -4.69
C VAL A 102 -3.92 14.26 -4.58
N CYS A 103 -3.37 14.78 -5.67
CA CYS A 103 -2.08 15.49 -5.67
C CYS A 103 -2.09 16.82 -4.90
N GLU A 104 -3.26 17.41 -4.66
CA GLU A 104 -3.41 18.59 -3.82
C GLU A 104 -3.58 18.26 -2.33
N ARG A 105 -3.75 16.98 -1.98
CA ARG A 105 -3.98 16.56 -0.59
C ARG A 105 -2.70 16.68 0.23
N GLY A 106 -2.55 17.80 0.93
CA GLY A 106 -1.53 17.96 1.96
C GLY A 106 -1.79 17.07 3.18
N VAL A 107 -0.78 16.29 3.58
CA VAL A 107 -0.89 15.38 4.73
C VAL A 107 0.15 15.72 5.81
N ALA A 108 -0.33 16.02 7.02
CA ALA A 108 0.50 16.30 8.19
C ALA A 108 0.98 15.02 8.91
N LYS A 109 1.58 14.06 8.18
CA LYS A 109 2.13 12.82 8.74
C LYS A 109 3.44 13.07 9.50
N GLY A 110 3.79 12.20 10.44
CA GLY A 110 5.00 12.35 11.27
C GLY A 110 6.31 12.39 10.46
N ARG A 111 7.36 12.99 11.02
CA ARG A 111 8.67 13.21 10.36
C ARG A 111 9.20 11.97 9.63
N ALA A 112 9.29 10.84 10.33
CA ALA A 112 9.82 9.60 9.78
C ALA A 112 9.05 9.13 8.53
N HIS A 113 7.74 9.36 8.45
CA HIS A 113 6.93 9.01 7.29
C HIS A 113 7.12 9.98 6.12
N ARG A 114 7.43 11.26 6.38
CA ARG A 114 7.77 12.23 5.33
C ARG A 114 9.17 11.96 4.75
N GLU A 115 10.14 11.65 5.60
CA GLU A 115 11.50 11.31 5.20
C GLU A 115 11.55 9.97 4.45
N GLY A 116 10.77 8.98 4.88
CA GLY A 116 10.69 7.67 4.22
C GLY A 116 9.89 7.64 2.92
N GLN A 117 9.28 8.76 2.50
CA GLN A 117 8.45 8.86 1.28
C GLN A 117 8.81 10.13 0.50
N PRO A 118 10.07 10.26 0.04
CA PRO A 118 10.54 11.46 -0.60
C PRO A 118 9.80 11.72 -1.92
N GLY A 119 9.43 12.99 -2.16
CA GLY A 119 8.77 13.41 -3.41
C GLY A 119 7.28 13.06 -3.52
N ALA A 120 6.68 12.44 -2.51
CA ALA A 120 5.27 12.08 -2.46
C ALA A 120 4.53 12.81 -1.32
N ASN A 121 3.26 13.16 -1.53
CA ASN A 121 2.43 13.76 -0.48
C ASN A 121 2.08 12.70 0.57
N ASP A 122 1.60 11.54 0.12
CA ASP A 122 1.36 10.32 0.89
C ASP A 122 1.22 9.13 -0.06
N LEU A 123 1.08 7.93 0.48
CA LEU A 123 0.79 6.76 -0.33
C LEU A 123 -0.67 6.78 -0.74
N HIS A 124 -0.96 7.03 -2.01
CA HIS A 124 -2.29 6.93 -2.59
C HIS A 124 -2.30 5.82 -3.64
N ILE A 125 -2.92 4.69 -3.34
CA ILE A 125 -2.98 3.53 -4.23
C ILE A 125 -4.42 3.11 -4.42
N ILE A 126 -4.88 3.17 -5.66
CA ILE A 126 -6.13 2.56 -6.11
C ILE A 126 -5.84 1.24 -6.81
N THR A 127 -6.76 0.30 -6.73
CA THR A 127 -6.64 -1.00 -7.40
C THR A 127 -7.66 -1.10 -8.52
N ILE A 128 -7.27 -1.71 -9.64
CA ILE A 128 -8.12 -1.93 -10.81
C ILE A 128 -7.88 -3.32 -11.42
N GLY A 129 -8.86 -3.80 -12.18
CA GLY A 129 -8.83 -5.02 -12.98
C GLY A 129 -9.09 -6.32 -12.20
N GLY A 130 -8.41 -7.39 -12.62
CA GLY A 130 -8.52 -8.72 -12.00
C GLY A 130 -9.68 -9.54 -12.55
N LEU A 131 -10.11 -10.52 -11.75
CA LEU A 131 -11.15 -11.47 -12.13
C LEU A 131 -12.38 -11.38 -11.21
N ASP A 132 -13.56 -11.65 -11.75
CA ASP A 132 -14.79 -11.79 -10.96
C ASP A 132 -14.76 -13.08 -10.11
N GLU A 133 -15.79 -13.28 -9.29
CA GLU A 133 -15.96 -14.47 -8.44
C GLU A 133 -16.05 -15.79 -9.23
N ASN A 134 -16.36 -15.72 -10.52
CA ASN A 134 -16.43 -16.86 -11.43
C ASN A 134 -15.10 -17.07 -12.19
N GLY A 135 -14.10 -16.22 -11.96
CA GLY A 135 -12.79 -16.28 -12.61
C GLY A 135 -12.79 -15.74 -14.05
N ASN A 136 -13.77 -14.92 -14.43
CA ASN A 136 -13.82 -14.20 -15.71
C ASN A 136 -13.12 -12.85 -15.60
N ASP A 137 -12.68 -12.30 -16.74
CA ASP A 137 -12.12 -10.94 -16.83
C ASP A 137 -13.13 -9.92 -16.28
N ALA A 138 -12.75 -9.21 -15.21
CA ALA A 138 -13.59 -8.17 -14.59
C ALA A 138 -13.23 -6.75 -15.05
N THR A 139 -12.27 -6.60 -15.97
CA THR A 139 -11.96 -5.30 -16.55
C THR A 139 -13.12 -4.82 -17.41
N ASN A 140 -13.34 -3.50 -17.42
CA ASN A 140 -14.46 -2.87 -18.10
C ASN A 140 -14.00 -1.55 -18.73
N ASP A 141 -14.92 -0.79 -19.34
CA ASP A 141 -14.54 0.46 -20.00
C ASP A 141 -14.04 1.53 -19.01
N LEU A 142 -14.52 1.52 -17.76
CA LEU A 142 -14.01 2.41 -16.71
C LEU A 142 -12.57 2.05 -16.33
N THR A 143 -12.17 0.77 -16.33
CA THR A 143 -10.76 0.38 -16.18
C THR A 143 -9.88 1.09 -17.22
N ASN A 144 -10.34 1.16 -18.47
CA ASN A 144 -9.61 1.83 -19.56
C ASN A 144 -9.61 3.35 -19.40
N VAL A 145 -10.73 3.95 -19.00
CA VAL A 145 -10.84 5.39 -18.70
C VAL A 145 -9.85 5.81 -17.62
N ILE A 146 -9.69 5.02 -16.55
CA ILE A 146 -8.72 5.31 -15.47
C ILE A 146 -7.27 5.27 -16.01
N LEU A 147 -6.95 4.29 -16.86
CA LEU A 147 -5.64 4.16 -17.48
C LEU A 147 -5.35 5.29 -18.49
N GLU A 148 -6.35 5.73 -19.24
CA GLU A 148 -6.24 6.84 -20.20
C GLU A 148 -6.09 8.18 -19.47
N ALA A 149 -6.89 8.45 -18.43
CA ALA A 149 -6.74 9.63 -17.58
C ALA A 149 -5.34 9.74 -16.99
N SER A 150 -4.77 8.61 -16.54
CA SER A 150 -3.40 8.52 -16.04
C SER A 150 -2.36 8.89 -17.11
N LEU A 151 -2.52 8.41 -18.34
CA LEU A 151 -1.64 8.73 -19.47
C LEU A 151 -1.70 10.22 -19.85
N ASN A 152 -2.88 10.82 -19.77
CA ASN A 152 -3.11 12.21 -20.15
C ASN A 152 -2.50 13.19 -19.13
N ILE A 153 -2.84 13.03 -17.84
CA ILE A 153 -2.52 14.04 -16.82
C ILE A 153 -1.14 13.86 -16.18
N ARG A 154 -0.58 12.64 -16.25
CA ARG A 154 0.81 12.31 -15.84
C ARG A 154 1.18 12.76 -14.41
N THR A 155 0.24 12.66 -13.49
CA THR A 155 0.49 12.95 -12.07
C THR A 155 1.14 11.76 -11.34
N PRO A 156 2.00 12.00 -10.34
CA PRO A 156 2.64 10.92 -9.56
C PRO A 156 1.64 10.17 -8.66
N GLU A 157 0.52 10.79 -8.32
CA GLU A 157 -0.52 10.23 -7.46
C GLU A 157 -1.92 10.38 -8.08
N PRO A 158 -2.89 9.51 -7.74
CA PRO A 158 -2.68 8.22 -7.08
C PRO A 158 -1.92 7.23 -8.00
N SER A 159 -1.11 6.38 -7.38
CA SER A 159 -0.51 5.22 -8.04
C SER A 159 -1.58 4.18 -8.35
N LEU A 160 -1.36 3.40 -9.41
CA LEU A 160 -2.26 2.34 -9.84
C LEU A 160 -1.72 0.96 -9.46
N GLY A 161 -2.58 0.11 -8.89
CA GLY A 161 -2.34 -1.32 -8.70
C GLY A 161 -3.19 -2.12 -9.69
N PHE A 162 -2.55 -2.87 -10.58
CA PHE A 162 -3.24 -3.69 -11.57
C PHE A 162 -3.22 -5.17 -11.17
N ARG A 163 -4.42 -5.74 -11.02
CA ARG A 163 -4.65 -7.15 -10.73
C ARG A 163 -4.53 -7.94 -12.04
N TYR A 164 -3.39 -8.57 -12.28
CA TYR A 164 -3.11 -9.24 -13.55
C TYR A 164 -3.48 -10.72 -13.53
N SER A 165 -4.19 -11.14 -14.57
CA SER A 165 -4.38 -12.53 -15.00
C SER A 165 -4.15 -12.60 -16.52
N PRO A 166 -3.61 -13.73 -17.05
CA PRO A 166 -3.54 -13.96 -18.49
C PRO A 166 -4.90 -13.92 -19.20
N LYS A 167 -6.01 -14.07 -18.47
CA LYS A 167 -7.37 -14.03 -18.99
C LYS A 167 -7.84 -12.63 -19.37
N ILE A 168 -7.15 -11.58 -18.93
CA ILE A 168 -7.55 -10.20 -19.20
C ILE A 168 -7.40 -9.88 -20.68
N ASN A 169 -8.40 -9.19 -21.23
CA ASN A 169 -8.43 -8.81 -22.64
C ASN A 169 -7.20 -7.98 -23.06
N GLU A 170 -6.84 -8.09 -24.33
CA GLU A 170 -5.64 -7.45 -24.87
C GLU A 170 -5.70 -5.92 -24.84
N LYS A 171 -6.89 -5.32 -25.04
CA LYS A 171 -7.06 -3.86 -25.03
C LYS A 171 -6.62 -3.26 -23.69
N THR A 172 -7.14 -3.79 -22.58
CA THR A 172 -6.75 -3.33 -21.24
C THR A 172 -5.27 -3.61 -20.96
N ARG A 173 -4.76 -4.78 -21.34
CA ARG A 173 -3.33 -5.12 -21.16
C ARG A 173 -2.40 -4.16 -21.91
N ARG A 174 -2.78 -3.71 -23.11
CA ARG A 174 -2.03 -2.69 -23.86
C ARG A 174 -2.02 -1.35 -23.14
N LEU A 175 -3.16 -0.87 -22.62
CA LEU A 175 -3.21 0.39 -21.86
C LEU A 175 -2.38 0.34 -20.56
N VAL A 176 -2.35 -0.80 -19.88
CA VAL A 176 -1.45 -1.03 -18.75
C VAL A 176 0.02 -0.91 -19.18
N PHE A 177 0.39 -1.56 -20.30
CA PHE A 177 1.73 -1.45 -20.86
C PHE A 177 2.08 0.00 -21.23
N GLU A 178 1.20 0.74 -21.88
CA GLU A 178 1.44 2.14 -22.25
C GLU A 178 1.75 3.00 -21.02
N ASN A 179 1.01 2.83 -19.92
CA ASN A 179 1.29 3.56 -18.67
C ASN A 179 2.70 3.22 -18.11
N ILE A 180 3.06 1.93 -18.10
CA ILE A 180 4.39 1.49 -17.65
C ILE A 180 5.48 2.06 -18.58
N ALA A 181 5.25 2.04 -19.89
CA ALA A 181 6.18 2.52 -20.90
C ALA A 181 6.45 4.04 -20.81
N GLN A 182 5.53 4.82 -20.23
CA GLN A 182 5.78 6.23 -19.93
C GLN A 182 6.83 6.46 -18.83
N GLY A 183 7.19 5.42 -18.06
CA GLY A 183 8.18 5.51 -16.99
C GLY A 183 7.64 6.05 -15.67
N PHE A 184 6.31 6.08 -15.47
CA PHE A 184 5.72 6.52 -14.19
C PHE A 184 5.95 5.54 -13.03
N GLY A 185 6.29 4.28 -13.33
CA GLY A 185 6.46 3.22 -12.35
C GLY A 185 5.15 2.50 -11.94
N PHE A 186 4.02 2.86 -12.56
CA PHE A 186 2.72 2.21 -12.35
C PHE A 186 1.91 2.13 -13.67
N PRO A 187 0.89 1.25 -13.78
CA PRO A 187 0.40 0.33 -12.76
C PRO A 187 1.41 -0.70 -12.26
N SER A 188 1.49 -0.87 -10.94
CA SER A 188 2.21 -2.00 -10.36
C SER A 188 1.43 -3.29 -10.62
N ILE A 189 2.12 -4.36 -11.00
CA ILE A 189 1.46 -5.62 -11.39
C ILE A 189 1.38 -6.55 -10.18
N LYS A 190 0.16 -7.03 -9.88
CA LYS A 190 -0.10 -7.98 -8.81
C LYS A 190 -0.69 -9.25 -9.39
N HIS A 191 -0.28 -10.40 -8.87
CA HIS A 191 -0.76 -11.69 -9.36
C HIS A 191 -2.16 -11.98 -8.82
N GLU A 192 -3.16 -11.92 -9.69
CA GLU A 192 -4.57 -12.02 -9.32
C GLU A 192 -4.90 -13.32 -8.60
N GLU A 193 -4.62 -14.46 -9.23
CA GLU A 193 -5.00 -15.77 -8.70
C GLU A 193 -4.25 -16.11 -7.41
N LYS A 194 -2.98 -15.69 -7.28
CA LYS A 194 -2.20 -15.93 -6.04
C LYS A 194 -2.76 -15.13 -4.86
N ASN A 195 -3.10 -13.86 -5.07
CA ASN A 195 -3.65 -13.02 -4.02
C ASN A 195 -5.06 -13.46 -3.63
N THR A 196 -5.93 -13.77 -4.60
CA THR A 196 -7.27 -14.31 -4.33
C THR A 196 -7.18 -15.62 -3.57
N ARG A 197 -6.29 -16.53 -3.98
CA ARG A 197 -6.03 -17.78 -3.26
C ARG A 197 -5.50 -17.55 -1.85
N GLN A 198 -4.60 -16.59 -1.64
CA GLN A 198 -4.10 -16.26 -0.29
C GLN A 198 -5.25 -15.90 0.65
N MET A 199 -6.18 -15.06 0.20
CA MET A 199 -7.34 -14.64 0.99
C MET A 199 -8.24 -15.82 1.36
N ILE A 200 -8.48 -16.74 0.43
CA ILE A 200 -9.32 -17.93 0.64
C ILE A 200 -8.60 -18.95 1.55
N GLU A 201 -7.37 -19.32 1.21
CA GLU A 201 -6.69 -20.44 1.84
C GLU A 201 -6.11 -20.08 3.21
N HIS A 202 -5.51 -18.91 3.37
CA HIS A 202 -4.90 -18.50 4.64
C HIS A 202 -5.86 -17.76 5.55
N TYR A 203 -6.65 -16.82 5.00
CA TYR A 203 -7.53 -15.96 5.81
C TYR A 203 -8.99 -16.42 5.85
N LYS A 204 -9.32 -17.51 5.14
CA LYS A 204 -10.66 -18.11 5.11
C LYS A 204 -11.76 -17.14 4.67
N VAL A 205 -11.39 -16.16 3.83
CA VAL A 205 -12.34 -15.23 3.23
C VAL A 205 -13.20 -16.00 2.21
N PRO A 206 -14.53 -15.83 2.21
CA PRO A 206 -15.40 -16.43 1.21
C PRO A 206 -14.94 -16.13 -0.23
N PRO A 207 -15.03 -17.07 -1.18
CA PRO A 207 -14.52 -16.85 -2.53
C PRO A 207 -15.05 -15.60 -3.25
N ASP A 208 -16.33 -15.26 -3.05
CA ASP A 208 -16.95 -14.09 -3.68
C ASP A 208 -16.45 -12.76 -3.09
N GLU A 209 -16.13 -12.75 -1.79
CA GLU A 209 -15.48 -11.63 -1.10
C GLU A 209 -14.00 -11.53 -1.47
N ALA A 210 -13.31 -12.67 -1.54
CA ALA A 210 -11.92 -12.76 -1.90
C ALA A 210 -11.65 -12.29 -3.33
N ALA A 211 -12.58 -12.49 -4.28
CA ALA A 211 -12.48 -11.97 -5.65
C ALA A 211 -12.57 -10.43 -5.71
N HIS A 212 -12.97 -9.77 -4.64
CA HIS A 212 -13.12 -8.31 -4.54
C HIS A 212 -12.03 -7.71 -3.65
N TRP A 213 -10.77 -8.08 -3.88
CA TRP A 213 -9.66 -7.51 -3.13
C TRP A 213 -9.10 -6.24 -3.79
N ALA A 214 -8.64 -5.31 -2.93
CA ALA A 214 -7.86 -4.14 -3.29
C ALA A 214 -6.58 -4.09 -2.45
N LEU A 215 -5.55 -3.40 -2.93
CA LEU A 215 -4.36 -3.15 -2.12
C LEU A 215 -4.69 -2.19 -0.98
N VAL A 216 -4.33 -2.55 0.25
CA VAL A 216 -4.55 -1.69 1.44
C VAL A 216 -3.61 -0.48 1.43
N LEU A 217 -2.35 -0.71 1.02
CA LEU A 217 -1.36 0.32 0.70
C LEU A 217 -0.62 -0.13 -0.57
N CYS A 218 0.69 -0.36 -0.53
CA CYS A 218 1.46 -0.68 -1.73
C CYS A 218 1.33 -2.15 -2.20
N MET A 219 1.17 -3.10 -1.26
CA MET A 219 1.45 -4.52 -1.54
C MET A 219 0.38 -5.51 -1.05
N ALA A 220 -0.17 -5.32 0.14
CA ALA A 220 -1.03 -6.33 0.76
C ALA A 220 -2.47 -6.24 0.21
N PRO A 221 -3.06 -7.36 -0.26
CA PRO A 221 -4.46 -7.42 -0.62
C PRO A 221 -5.33 -7.37 0.65
N GLY A 222 -6.49 -6.75 0.56
CA GLY A 222 -7.54 -6.77 1.58
C GLY A 222 -8.91 -6.77 0.90
N VAL A 223 -9.93 -7.27 1.60
CA VAL A 223 -11.31 -7.28 1.10
C VAL A 223 -11.75 -5.84 0.82
N GLY A 224 -12.38 -5.61 -0.33
CA GLY A 224 -12.77 -4.30 -0.87
C GLY A 224 -14.28 -4.16 -1.12
N LYS A 225 -15.10 -4.89 -0.37
CA LYS A 225 -16.56 -4.84 -0.39
C LYS A 225 -17.13 -4.05 0.81
N ARG A 226 -18.45 -3.97 0.93
CA ARG A 226 -19.15 -3.24 2.01
C ARG A 226 -18.94 -3.79 3.42
N ARG A 227 -18.42 -5.01 3.54
CA ARG A 227 -18.28 -5.74 4.80
C ARG A 227 -16.86 -6.25 4.98
N GLY A 228 -16.37 -6.15 6.20
CA GLY A 228 -15.12 -6.82 6.60
C GLY A 228 -13.86 -6.16 6.05
N LEU A 229 -13.95 -4.89 5.64
CA LEU A 229 -12.79 -4.09 5.25
C LEU A 229 -11.82 -3.98 6.43
N GLN A 230 -10.52 -4.03 6.16
CA GLN A 230 -9.54 -3.68 7.17
C GLN A 230 -9.64 -2.19 7.51
N LYS A 231 -9.83 -1.88 8.80
CA LYS A 231 -10.06 -0.49 9.26
C LYS A 231 -8.84 0.22 9.82
N THR A 232 -7.76 -0.49 10.16
CA THR A 232 -6.56 0.12 10.73
C THR A 232 -5.29 -0.65 10.39
N LYS A 233 -4.16 0.07 10.36
CA LYS A 233 -2.82 -0.48 10.15
C LYS A 233 -2.35 -1.38 11.30
N THR A 234 -2.94 -1.28 12.49
CA THR A 234 -2.64 -2.22 13.59
C THR A 234 -3.06 -3.66 13.26
N GLU A 235 -4.00 -3.86 12.34
CA GLU A 235 -4.35 -5.19 11.82
C GLU A 235 -3.35 -5.76 10.83
N GLY A 236 -2.94 -4.97 9.84
CA GLY A 236 -1.92 -5.34 8.86
C GLY A 236 -1.02 -4.16 8.50
N GLY A 237 0.31 -4.32 8.62
CA GLY A 237 1.29 -3.31 8.26
C GLY A 237 2.43 -3.11 9.28
N GLY A 238 3.27 -2.11 8.96
CA GLY A 238 4.51 -1.80 9.70
C GLY A 238 5.75 -2.42 9.07
N LEU A 239 6.90 -2.17 9.68
CA LEU A 239 8.22 -2.51 9.14
C LEU A 239 9.04 -3.26 10.20
N ILE A 240 9.73 -4.32 9.79
CA ILE A 240 10.72 -5.06 10.59
C ILE A 240 12.03 -5.09 9.77
N TRP A 241 13.05 -4.36 10.20
CA TRP A 241 14.32 -4.25 9.48
C TRP A 241 15.18 -5.49 9.70
N ILE A 242 15.18 -6.39 8.73
CA ILE A 242 15.83 -7.72 8.83
C ILE A 242 17.35 -7.61 8.70
N ASP A 243 17.83 -6.71 7.85
CA ASP A 243 19.24 -6.33 7.75
C ASP A 243 19.82 -5.83 9.07
N LYS A 244 19.05 -5.00 9.81
CA LYS A 244 19.49 -4.56 11.13
C LYS A 244 19.58 -5.71 12.12
N CYS A 245 18.64 -6.66 12.09
CA CYS A 245 18.72 -7.87 12.91
C CYS A 245 19.98 -8.69 12.58
N CYS A 246 20.37 -8.74 11.31
CA CYS A 246 21.62 -9.38 10.87
C CYS A 246 22.85 -8.69 11.47
N GLU A 247 22.95 -7.36 11.38
CA GLU A 247 24.03 -6.61 12.03
C GLU A 247 24.08 -6.86 13.55
N LEU A 248 22.93 -6.84 14.22
CA LEU A 248 22.84 -7.12 15.66
C LEU A 248 23.38 -8.52 16.01
N ALA A 249 23.20 -9.52 15.15
CA ALA A 249 23.74 -10.86 15.36
C ALA A 249 25.28 -10.89 15.33
N PHE A 250 25.92 -10.06 14.50
CA PHE A 250 27.39 -9.92 14.48
C PHE A 250 27.97 -9.22 15.72
N HIS A 251 27.13 -8.55 16.51
CA HIS A 251 27.57 -7.66 17.58
C HIS A 251 26.85 -7.89 18.92
N ASP A 252 26.47 -9.13 19.23
CA ASP A 252 25.84 -9.52 20.51
C ASP A 252 24.60 -8.66 20.86
N GLY A 253 23.83 -8.28 19.85
CA GLY A 253 22.64 -7.43 19.99
C GLY A 253 22.92 -5.93 20.22
N PHE A 254 24.17 -5.50 20.15
CA PHE A 254 24.56 -4.10 20.33
C PHE A 254 24.60 -3.35 19.00
N ASP A 255 23.78 -2.29 18.89
CA ASP A 255 23.76 -1.41 17.73
C ASP A 255 24.87 -0.36 17.87
N TYR A 256 26.05 -0.64 17.30
CA TYR A 256 27.17 0.31 17.35
C TYR A 256 27.14 1.35 16.23
N SER A 257 26.46 1.07 15.11
CA SER A 257 26.52 1.88 13.88
C SER A 257 25.50 3.02 13.84
N PHE A 258 24.40 2.90 14.59
CA PHE A 258 23.32 3.88 14.58
C PHE A 258 22.95 4.38 15.98
N ALA A 259 22.36 3.52 16.82
CA ALA A 259 21.83 3.96 18.11
C ALA A 259 22.86 4.00 19.25
N ASN A 260 24.03 3.36 19.06
CA ASN A 260 25.07 3.18 20.08
C ASN A 260 24.53 2.65 21.43
N MET A 261 23.67 1.63 21.36
CA MET A 261 23.04 1.03 22.55
C MET A 261 22.70 -0.45 22.31
N GLN A 262 22.39 -1.17 23.40
CA GLN A 262 21.85 -2.52 23.30
C GLN A 262 20.42 -2.43 22.75
N THR A 263 20.22 -2.88 21.50
CA THR A 263 18.92 -2.81 20.82
C THR A 263 18.23 -4.17 20.80
N GLY A 264 18.99 -5.26 20.67
CA GLY A 264 18.49 -6.63 20.68
C GLY A 264 18.98 -7.45 21.87
N PRO A 265 18.53 -8.70 22.02
CA PRO A 265 19.05 -9.63 23.03
C PRO A 265 20.55 -9.90 22.83
N LYS A 266 21.24 -10.27 23.91
CA LYS A 266 22.63 -10.75 23.85
C LYS A 266 22.66 -12.18 23.32
N THR A 267 22.98 -12.33 22.04
CA THR A 267 22.95 -13.60 21.30
C THR A 267 24.31 -14.29 21.21
N GLY A 268 25.36 -13.71 21.81
CA GLY A 268 26.72 -14.23 21.80
C GLY A 268 27.69 -13.35 21.02
N ASP A 269 28.97 -13.47 21.36
CA ASP A 269 30.09 -12.81 20.69
C ASP A 269 30.42 -13.54 19.39
N ALA A 270 30.06 -12.94 18.26
CA ALA A 270 30.18 -13.57 16.95
C ALA A 270 31.62 -13.92 16.54
N THR A 271 32.63 -13.27 17.14
CA THR A 271 34.05 -13.61 16.91
C THR A 271 34.41 -15.00 17.44
N LYS A 272 33.60 -15.55 18.35
CA LYS A 272 33.80 -16.85 18.97
C LYS A 272 33.03 -17.98 18.30
N PHE A 273 32.09 -17.65 17.40
CA PHE A 273 31.27 -18.65 16.72
C PHE A 273 32.13 -19.62 15.90
N LYS A 274 31.82 -20.91 16.00
CA LYS A 274 32.59 -22.00 15.38
C LYS A 274 31.95 -22.52 14.10
N SER A 275 30.70 -22.18 13.84
CA SER A 275 29.99 -22.55 12.62
C SER A 275 29.06 -21.44 12.14
N PHE A 276 28.61 -21.57 10.89
CA PHE A 276 27.61 -20.68 10.33
C PHE A 276 26.26 -20.82 11.07
N GLU A 277 25.94 -22.02 11.53
CA GLU A 277 24.69 -22.30 12.25
C GLU A 277 24.63 -21.51 13.56
N GLU A 278 25.73 -21.35 14.31
CA GLU A 278 25.76 -20.51 15.51
C GLU A 278 25.45 -19.04 15.20
N LEU A 279 25.98 -18.52 14.08
CA LEU A 279 25.66 -17.16 13.60
C LEU A 279 24.20 -17.05 13.17
N PHE A 280 23.69 -18.06 12.46
CA PHE A 280 22.30 -18.08 11.99
C PHE A 280 21.31 -18.16 13.15
N GLU A 281 21.58 -18.99 14.17
CA GLU A 281 20.78 -19.05 15.39
C GLU A 281 20.80 -17.71 16.15
N ALA A 282 21.93 -17.00 16.17
CA ALA A 282 22.00 -15.66 16.74
C ALA A 282 21.11 -14.68 15.97
N PHE A 283 21.14 -14.73 14.64
CA PHE A 283 20.27 -13.94 13.77
C PHE A 283 18.79 -14.25 13.97
N GLU A 284 18.40 -15.53 14.03
CA GLU A 284 17.03 -15.96 14.29
C GLU A 284 16.52 -15.38 15.62
N LYS A 285 17.31 -15.44 16.68
CA LYS A 285 16.95 -14.84 17.99
C LYS A 285 16.76 -13.33 17.93
N GLN A 286 17.54 -12.61 17.11
CA GLN A 286 17.34 -11.17 16.90
C GLN A 286 16.01 -10.90 16.18
N VAL A 287 15.71 -11.67 15.13
CA VAL A 287 14.47 -11.55 14.36
C VAL A 287 13.25 -11.91 15.22
N GLU A 288 13.31 -13.01 15.97
CA GLU A 288 12.23 -13.43 16.89
C GLU A 288 11.90 -12.33 17.90
N PHE A 289 12.92 -11.71 18.49
CA PHE A 289 12.74 -10.59 19.41
C PHE A 289 12.06 -9.39 18.74
N ALA A 290 12.55 -8.98 17.57
CA ALA A 290 12.00 -7.86 16.81
C ALA A 290 10.53 -8.11 16.41
N VAL A 291 10.22 -9.32 15.93
CA VAL A 291 8.87 -9.75 15.56
C VAL A 291 7.94 -9.76 16.78
N ALA A 292 8.38 -10.32 17.91
CA ALA A 292 7.58 -10.36 19.12
C ALA A 292 7.23 -8.94 19.63
N LEU A 293 8.19 -8.02 19.62
CA LEU A 293 7.94 -6.62 19.99
C LEU A 293 6.99 -5.92 19.02
N HIS A 294 7.19 -6.13 17.71
CA HIS A 294 6.35 -5.54 16.66
C HIS A 294 4.88 -5.90 16.83
N TYR A 295 4.57 -7.19 16.97
CA TYR A 295 3.18 -7.64 17.14
C TYR A 295 2.58 -7.24 18.49
N ARG A 296 3.36 -7.29 19.59
CA ARG A 296 2.89 -6.82 20.90
C ARG A 296 2.52 -5.34 20.87
N ASN A 297 3.34 -4.50 20.26
CA ASN A 297 3.06 -3.07 20.11
C ASN A 297 1.74 -2.84 19.37
N ARG A 298 1.48 -3.60 18.30
CA ARG A 298 0.26 -3.50 17.52
C ARG A 298 -0.99 -3.91 18.29
N ASP A 299 -0.92 -5.01 19.03
CA ASP A 299 -2.06 -5.49 19.83
C ASP A 299 -2.39 -4.53 20.98
N VAL A 300 -1.36 -3.98 21.64
CA VAL A 300 -1.54 -2.94 22.67
C VAL A 300 -2.16 -1.69 22.05
N THR A 301 -1.67 -1.26 20.88
CA THR A 301 -2.22 -0.11 20.16
C THR A 301 -3.68 -0.37 19.75
N ARG A 302 -4.01 -1.56 19.26
CA ARG A 302 -5.39 -1.92 18.86
C ARG A 302 -6.35 -1.89 20.05
N ARG A 303 -5.90 -2.30 21.24
CA ARG A 303 -6.69 -2.17 22.47
C ARG A 303 -6.97 -0.70 22.80
N ALA A 304 -5.96 0.17 22.66
CA ALA A 304 -6.13 1.60 22.87
C ALA A 304 -7.05 2.25 21.81
N GLU A 305 -6.92 1.86 20.54
CA GLU A 305 -7.79 2.35 19.45
C GLU A 305 -9.27 2.07 19.74
N ARG A 306 -9.60 0.84 20.16
CA ARG A 306 -10.96 0.43 20.55
C ARG A 306 -11.54 1.25 21.71
N GLN A 307 -10.69 1.72 22.61
CA GLN A 307 -11.14 2.37 23.85
C GLN A 307 -11.19 3.89 23.74
N TYR A 308 -10.22 4.49 23.05
CA TYR A 308 -9.96 5.93 23.14
C TYR A 308 -10.00 6.65 21.80
N CYS A 309 -9.87 5.93 20.69
CA CYS A 309 -9.71 6.52 19.35
C CYS A 309 -10.63 5.83 18.34
N GLU A 310 -11.87 5.54 18.72
CA GLU A 310 -12.85 4.89 17.85
C GLU A 310 -13.21 5.78 16.64
N ALA A 311 -13.61 5.15 15.53
CA ALA A 311 -13.94 5.82 14.27
C ALA A 311 -15.40 5.52 13.86
N PRO A 312 -16.39 6.23 14.45
CA PRO A 312 -17.81 5.95 14.22
C PRO A 312 -18.27 6.16 12.76
N PHE A 313 -17.70 7.11 12.02
CA PHE A 313 -18.01 7.28 10.60
C PHE A 313 -17.51 6.08 9.81
N VAL A 314 -16.25 5.66 9.99
CA VAL A 314 -15.74 4.42 9.39
C VAL A 314 -16.57 3.18 9.78
N ALA A 315 -17.03 3.09 11.03
CA ALA A 315 -17.91 2.00 11.49
C ALA A 315 -19.25 2.01 10.74
N SER A 316 -19.84 3.19 10.52
CA SER A 316 -21.13 3.34 9.83
C SER A 316 -21.11 2.92 8.36
N LEU A 317 -19.92 2.85 7.75
CA LEU A 317 -19.73 2.42 6.36
C LEU A 317 -19.53 0.91 6.20
N ASP A 318 -19.45 0.16 7.31
CA ASP A 318 -19.25 -1.29 7.30
C ASP A 318 -20.50 -2.04 7.77
N ASP A 319 -21.04 -2.91 6.91
CA ASP A 319 -22.29 -3.60 7.19
C ASP A 319 -22.17 -4.54 8.42
N ALA A 320 -20.99 -5.09 8.73
CA ALA A 320 -20.82 -5.90 9.95
C ALA A 320 -20.83 -5.04 11.21
N CYS A 321 -20.20 -3.87 11.19
CA CYS A 321 -20.18 -2.95 12.32
C CYS A 321 -21.59 -2.43 12.63
N VAL A 322 -22.35 -2.05 11.60
CA VAL A 322 -23.73 -1.57 11.74
C VAL A 322 -24.66 -2.65 12.26
N GLU A 323 -24.63 -3.85 11.68
CA GLU A 323 -25.52 -4.95 12.11
C GLU A 323 -25.24 -5.42 13.54
N GLN A 324 -23.97 -5.41 13.97
CA GLN A 324 -23.58 -5.88 15.30
C GLN A 324 -23.59 -4.76 16.36
N GLY A 325 -23.73 -3.50 15.96
CA GLY A 325 -23.68 -2.35 16.87
C GLY A 325 -22.31 -2.16 17.52
N VAL A 326 -21.23 -2.37 16.75
CA VAL A 326 -19.85 -2.32 17.24
C VAL A 326 -19.01 -1.25 16.52
N GLY A 327 -17.95 -0.77 17.18
CA GLY A 327 -17.03 0.22 16.61
C GLY A 327 -16.16 -0.32 15.48
N ALA A 328 -15.56 0.56 14.68
CA ALA A 328 -14.72 0.21 13.53
C ALA A 328 -13.50 -0.63 13.91
N PHE A 329 -12.94 -0.39 15.09
CA PHE A 329 -11.76 -1.11 15.55
C PHE A 329 -12.08 -2.35 16.37
N SER A 330 -13.36 -2.72 16.50
CA SER A 330 -13.81 -3.89 17.25
C SER A 330 -13.45 -5.22 16.54
N GLU A 331 -14.26 -6.28 16.71
CA GLU A 331 -14.00 -7.59 16.14
C GLU A 331 -13.92 -7.57 14.61
N LYS A 332 -13.15 -8.51 14.07
CA LYS A 332 -12.81 -8.56 12.65
C LYS A 332 -13.70 -9.58 11.97
N THR A 333 -14.37 -9.19 10.88
CA THR A 333 -15.04 -10.16 10.01
C THR A 333 -14.03 -11.06 9.30
N TYR A 334 -12.97 -10.44 8.75
CA TYR A 334 -11.89 -11.14 8.05
C TYR A 334 -10.53 -10.73 8.63
N PRO A 335 -9.67 -11.69 9.02
CA PRO A 335 -8.32 -11.37 9.45
C PRO A 335 -7.46 -10.98 8.25
N ASN A 336 -6.66 -9.93 8.39
CA ASN A 336 -5.62 -9.61 7.39
C ASN A 336 -4.30 -9.17 8.03
N PRO A 337 -3.60 -10.06 8.78
CA PRO A 337 -2.31 -9.73 9.37
C PRO A 337 -1.15 -9.84 8.38
N TRP A 338 -0.37 -8.77 8.25
CA TRP A 338 0.96 -8.81 7.62
C TRP A 338 1.89 -7.80 8.27
N SER A 339 3.18 -7.91 7.94
CA SER A 339 4.23 -6.94 8.24
C SER A 339 5.18 -6.89 7.04
N ASN A 340 5.80 -5.74 6.76
CA ASN A 340 6.83 -5.68 5.73
C ASN A 340 8.19 -5.86 6.36
N THR A 341 9.09 -6.51 5.64
CA THR A 341 10.40 -6.95 6.11
C THR A 341 11.48 -6.38 5.20
N PRO A 342 11.72 -5.05 5.23
CA PRO A 342 12.81 -4.47 4.46
C PRO A 342 14.17 -5.05 4.91
N GLY A 343 15.13 -5.05 3.98
CA GLY A 343 16.49 -5.50 4.26
C GLY A 343 16.71 -7.01 4.18
N GLU A 344 15.68 -7.81 3.84
CA GLU A 344 15.81 -9.27 3.69
C GLU A 344 16.94 -9.68 2.74
N GLN A 345 17.02 -9.06 1.56
CA GLN A 345 18.03 -9.38 0.55
C GLN A 345 19.43 -9.03 1.05
N ALA A 346 19.59 -7.87 1.71
CA ALA A 346 20.86 -7.46 2.29
C ALA A 346 21.30 -8.42 3.41
N ALA A 347 20.38 -8.86 4.27
CA ALA A 347 20.66 -9.87 5.28
C ALA A 347 21.06 -11.21 4.65
N ALA A 348 20.29 -11.69 3.65
CA ALA A 348 20.54 -12.95 2.96
C ALA A 348 21.91 -12.96 2.27
N ASP A 349 22.23 -11.90 1.51
CA ASP A 349 23.50 -11.77 0.81
C ASP A 349 24.69 -11.65 1.78
N SER A 350 24.49 -10.97 2.91
CA SER A 350 25.52 -10.87 3.97
C SER A 350 25.80 -12.22 4.62
N LEU A 351 24.75 -12.97 4.98
CA LEU A 351 24.87 -14.31 5.54
C LEU A 351 25.50 -15.28 4.53
N ALA A 352 25.13 -15.20 3.26
CA ALA A 352 25.71 -16.02 2.19
C ALA A 352 27.21 -15.73 1.99
N ALA A 353 27.61 -14.45 2.00
CA ALA A 353 29.01 -14.07 1.88
C ALA A 353 29.85 -14.58 3.07
N VAL A 354 29.34 -14.44 4.29
CA VAL A 354 30.03 -14.94 5.49
C VAL A 354 30.09 -16.46 5.51
N LYS A 355 29.00 -17.16 5.17
CA LYS A 355 29.00 -18.62 5.04
C LYS A 355 30.11 -19.10 4.12
N LYS A 356 30.19 -18.52 2.93
CA LYS A 356 31.19 -18.89 1.93
C LYS A 356 32.61 -18.53 2.37
N LEU A 357 32.88 -17.27 2.66
CA LEU A 357 34.25 -16.76 2.81
C LEU A 357 34.87 -17.05 4.18
N VAL A 358 34.06 -17.22 5.22
CA VAL A 358 34.55 -17.47 6.59
C VAL A 358 34.47 -18.94 6.96
N PHE A 359 33.32 -19.59 6.71
CA PHE A 359 33.09 -20.94 7.20
C PHE A 359 33.45 -22.05 6.19
N GLU A 360 33.17 -21.84 4.90
CA GLU A 360 33.47 -22.82 3.84
C GLU A 360 34.91 -22.70 3.31
N GLU A 361 35.27 -21.53 2.79
CA GLU A 361 36.59 -21.27 2.16
C GLU A 361 37.65 -20.84 3.18
N LYS A 362 37.24 -20.35 4.36
CA LYS A 362 38.13 -19.88 5.43
C LYS A 362 39.16 -18.85 4.97
N LYS A 363 38.77 -17.99 4.02
CA LYS A 363 39.58 -16.88 3.52
C LYS A 363 39.75 -15.78 4.57
N TYR A 364 38.73 -15.58 5.42
CA TYR A 364 38.75 -14.66 6.56
C TYR A 364 38.25 -15.35 7.83
N THR A 365 38.57 -14.78 8.98
CA THR A 365 38.01 -15.14 10.28
C THR A 365 36.84 -14.23 10.67
N MET A 366 35.96 -14.69 11.56
CA MET A 366 34.87 -13.85 12.09
C MET A 366 35.39 -12.59 12.79
N GLU A 367 36.54 -12.65 13.47
CA GLU A 367 37.15 -11.48 14.11
C GLU A 367 37.56 -10.42 13.07
N GLU A 368 38.17 -10.83 11.96
CA GLU A 368 38.54 -9.93 10.87
C GLU A 368 37.30 -9.30 10.22
N VAL A 369 36.24 -10.07 10.00
CA VAL A 369 34.97 -9.55 9.46
C VAL A 369 34.34 -8.52 10.40
N VAL A 370 34.20 -8.85 11.69
CA VAL A 370 33.62 -7.94 12.70
C VAL A 370 34.43 -6.65 12.81
N LYS A 371 35.76 -6.74 12.73
CA LYS A 371 36.65 -5.58 12.73
C LYS A 371 36.50 -4.73 11.47
N ALA A 372 36.43 -5.37 10.29
CA ALA A 372 36.24 -4.69 9.02
C ALA A 372 34.88 -3.95 8.97
N LEU A 373 33.80 -4.57 9.45
CA LEU A 373 32.48 -3.94 9.56
C LEU A 373 32.54 -2.67 10.43
N ARG A 374 33.16 -2.75 11.61
CA ARG A 374 33.32 -1.61 12.53
C ARG A 374 34.17 -0.47 11.94
N ALA A 375 35.09 -0.80 11.05
CA ALA A 375 35.91 0.18 10.34
C ALA A 375 35.23 0.70 9.05
N ASN A 376 33.98 0.33 8.76
CA ASN A 376 33.33 0.61 7.47
C ASN A 376 34.20 0.18 6.28
N PHE A 377 34.88 -0.96 6.42
CA PHE A 377 35.88 -1.52 5.49
C PHE A 377 37.10 -0.62 5.20
N GLU A 378 37.33 0.46 5.95
CA GLU A 378 38.55 1.27 5.81
C GLU A 378 39.78 0.42 6.16
N GLY A 379 40.69 0.26 5.18
CA GLY A 379 41.84 -0.66 5.28
C GLY A 379 41.55 -2.13 4.97
N TYR A 380 40.31 -2.46 4.55
CA TYR A 380 39.85 -3.82 4.26
C TYR A 380 39.18 -3.95 2.87
N GLU A 381 39.63 -3.15 1.88
CA GLU A 381 38.98 -3.08 0.56
C GLU A 381 38.98 -4.43 -0.18
N GLU A 382 40.05 -5.23 -0.06
CA GLU A 382 40.08 -6.58 -0.66
C GLU A 382 38.95 -7.45 -0.11
N MET A 383 38.79 -7.49 1.21
CA MET A 383 37.69 -8.21 1.87
C MET A 383 36.32 -7.69 1.43
N ARG A 384 36.17 -6.37 1.28
CA ARG A 384 34.92 -5.77 0.79
C ARG A 384 34.59 -6.27 -0.63
N GLN A 385 35.57 -6.26 -1.54
CA GLN A 385 35.40 -6.74 -2.91
C GLN A 385 35.08 -8.23 -2.96
N ASP A 386 35.74 -9.05 -2.14
CA ASP A 386 35.44 -10.47 -2.04
C ASP A 386 34.01 -10.73 -1.53
N MET A 387 33.57 -10.01 -0.50
CA MET A 387 32.19 -10.12 0.00
C MET A 387 31.16 -9.65 -1.04
N LEU A 388 31.47 -8.62 -1.82
CA LEU A 388 30.62 -8.18 -2.93
C LEU A 388 30.55 -9.24 -4.04
N ALA A 389 31.67 -9.91 -4.34
CA ALA A 389 31.78 -10.96 -5.36
C ALA A 389 31.23 -12.33 -4.92
N ALA A 390 30.96 -12.53 -3.62
CA ALA A 390 30.28 -13.72 -3.13
C ALA A 390 28.88 -13.86 -3.78
N PRO A 391 28.23 -15.05 -3.76
CA PRO A 391 26.90 -15.25 -4.32
C PRO A 391 25.89 -14.20 -3.85
N LYS A 392 24.98 -13.80 -4.73
CA LYS A 392 23.96 -12.78 -4.49
C LYS A 392 22.59 -13.24 -4.98
N TRP A 393 21.55 -12.81 -4.29
CA TRP A 393 20.17 -12.99 -4.70
C TRP A 393 19.92 -12.47 -6.13
N GLY A 394 19.10 -13.20 -6.90
CA GLY A 394 18.66 -12.78 -8.23
C GLY A 394 19.52 -13.25 -9.41
N ASN A 395 20.34 -14.31 -9.24
CA ASN A 395 21.22 -14.85 -10.28
C ASN A 395 20.94 -16.33 -10.63
N ASP A 396 19.65 -16.72 -10.63
CA ASP A 396 19.18 -18.13 -10.67
C ASP A 396 19.71 -18.96 -9.48
#